data_AF-A0A6M0C7F8-F1
#
_entry.id   AF-A0A6M0C7F8-F1
#
_cell.length_a   1.000
_cell.length_b   1.000
_cell.length_c   1.000
_cell.angle_alpha   90.00
_cell.angle_beta   90.00
_cell.angle_gamma   90.00
#
_symmetry.space_group_name_H-M   'P 1'
#
loop_
_entity.id
_entity.type
_entity.pdbx_description
1 polymer ?
#
loop_
_entity_poly.entity_id
_entity_poly.type
_entity_poly.pdbx_seq_one_letter_code
_entity_poly.pdbx_strand_id
1 'polypeptide(L)'
;IYLRDRLNTNTKGRCDRPSPQQLQRIQLYFNRLLEQAQDGQGMGLNRIALSDTNVTLHRLQSLAQSLREYRIHVRRKTLPGQSLDAPESAQFSNRMTTSEMEEGDNHEVEDFLRNYRQLFLACLDEAIATVINRKVQKLGKNKAKEKRGERFLTAIQLYCQGQTMAKIAPQIGYERQDQVTYLLKLKDLRTDIRHEMLSLLSDRVQTLAQQFRDPNQLHALDIQIDSALGEQVAELMDKATREATEARNGPLKSLLYQRISVCLKRWSKVPA
;
A
#
# COMPACT_ATOMS: atom_id res chain seq x y z
N ILE A 1 3.92 20.50 -19.25
CA ILE A 1 4.93 21.38 -18.61
C ILE A 1 5.60 20.63 -17.46
N TYR A 2 6.92 20.46 -17.47
CA TYR A 2 7.66 19.84 -16.37
C TYR A 2 7.62 20.73 -15.12
N LEU A 3 7.77 20.16 -13.91
CA LEU A 3 7.83 20.92 -12.66
C LEU A 3 8.87 22.05 -12.72
N ARG A 4 9.98 21.81 -13.42
CA ARG A 4 11.08 22.77 -13.65
C ARG A 4 10.64 24.01 -14.44
N ASP A 5 9.83 23.83 -15.48
CA ASP A 5 9.34 24.93 -16.32
C ASP A 5 8.22 25.73 -15.62
N ARG A 6 7.48 25.09 -14.70
CA ARG A 6 6.46 25.77 -13.86
C ARG A 6 7.06 26.68 -12.81
N LEU A 7 8.17 26.24 -12.19
CA LEU A 7 8.89 27.07 -11.22
C LEU A 7 9.39 28.37 -11.86
N ASN A 8 9.71 28.35 -13.16
CA ASN A 8 10.16 29.53 -13.89
C ASN A 8 9.02 30.44 -14.38
N THR A 9 7.82 29.91 -14.60
CA THR A 9 6.71 30.67 -15.21
C THR A 9 5.63 31.14 -14.21
N ASN A 10 5.73 30.74 -12.94
CA ASN A 10 4.82 31.12 -11.85
C ASN A 10 3.32 30.99 -12.18
N THR A 11 2.97 30.07 -13.08
CA THR A 11 1.60 29.84 -13.54
C THR A 11 0.85 28.93 -12.58
N LYS A 12 -0.22 29.44 -11.97
CA LYS A 12 -1.17 28.66 -11.14
C LYS A 12 -2.34 28.22 -12.03
N GLY A 13 -2.51 26.90 -12.23
CA GLY A 13 -3.62 26.38 -13.04
C GLY A 13 -3.44 24.96 -13.59
N ARG A 14 -4.39 24.56 -14.44
CA ARG A 14 -4.39 23.27 -15.15
C ARG A 14 -3.12 23.14 -16.00
N CYS A 15 -2.53 21.95 -16.06
CA CYS A 15 -1.33 21.74 -16.88
C CYS A 15 -1.67 21.86 -18.37
N ASP A 16 -0.88 22.63 -19.11
CA ASP A 16 -0.95 22.60 -20.56
C ASP A 16 -0.52 21.22 -21.08
N ARG A 17 -1.15 20.83 -22.19
CA ARG A 17 -0.87 19.57 -22.89
C ARG A 17 0.63 19.51 -23.23
N PRO A 18 1.32 18.40 -22.91
CA PRO A 18 2.74 18.25 -23.28
C PRO A 18 2.94 18.40 -24.79
N SER A 19 4.02 19.07 -25.20
CA SER A 19 4.37 19.14 -26.63
C SER A 19 4.88 17.79 -27.15
N PRO A 20 4.83 17.53 -28.46
CA PRO A 20 5.37 16.30 -29.05
C PRO A 20 6.84 16.03 -28.67
N GLN A 21 7.65 17.09 -28.66
CA GLN A 21 9.07 17.03 -28.23
C GLN A 21 9.21 16.65 -26.74
N GLN A 22 8.30 17.14 -25.88
CA GLN A 22 8.29 16.75 -24.46
C GLN A 22 7.90 15.28 -24.28
N LEU A 23 6.91 14.78 -25.04
CA LEU A 23 6.52 13.38 -25.00
C LEU A 23 7.66 12.46 -25.43
N GLN A 24 8.40 12.82 -26.47
CA GLN A 24 9.56 12.07 -26.92
C GLN A 24 10.68 12.01 -25.86
N ARG A 25 10.91 13.11 -25.13
CA ARG A 25 11.84 13.13 -23.99
C ARG A 25 11.38 12.24 -22.84
N ILE A 26 10.09 12.23 -22.53
CA ILE A 26 9.51 11.34 -21.52
C ILE A 26 9.72 9.87 -21.94
N GLN A 27 9.42 9.54 -23.19
CA GLN A 27 9.60 8.21 -23.76
C GLN A 27 11.05 7.73 -23.65
N LEU A 28 12.02 8.54 -24.07
CA LEU A 28 13.45 8.22 -23.97
C LEU A 28 13.91 8.05 -22.53
N TYR A 29 13.42 8.89 -21.61
CA TYR A 29 13.77 8.79 -20.19
C TYR A 29 13.22 7.50 -19.55
N PHE A 30 11.96 7.15 -19.85
CA PHE A 30 11.35 5.91 -19.36
C PHE A 30 12.06 4.67 -19.91
N ASN A 31 12.35 4.65 -21.22
CA ASN A 31 13.06 3.52 -21.83
C ASN A 31 14.45 3.34 -21.22
N ARG A 32 15.18 4.42 -20.97
CA ARG A 32 16.48 4.38 -20.26
C ARG A 32 16.35 3.86 -18.83
N LEU A 33 15.32 4.26 -18.10
CA LEU A 33 15.07 3.74 -16.73
C LEU A 33 14.77 2.25 -16.75
N LEU A 34 14.04 1.77 -17.75
CA LEU A 34 13.73 0.35 -17.93
C LEU A 34 14.98 -0.46 -18.29
N GLU A 35 15.89 0.09 -19.10
CA GLU A 35 17.19 -0.51 -19.41
C GLU A 35 18.08 -0.59 -18.16
N GLN A 36 18.18 0.48 -17.37
CA GLN A 36 18.98 0.49 -16.13
C GLN A 36 18.44 -0.44 -15.04
N ALA A 37 17.14 -0.74 -15.04
CA ALA A 37 16.52 -1.68 -14.11
C ALA A 37 16.81 -3.16 -14.45
N GLN A 38 17.34 -3.46 -15.64
CA GLN A 38 17.67 -4.83 -16.07
C GLN A 38 19.02 -5.32 -15.55
N ASP A 39 19.98 -4.42 -15.29
CA ASP A 39 21.33 -4.79 -14.85
C ASP A 39 21.51 -4.93 -13.32
N GLY A 40 20.43 -4.75 -12.54
CA GLY A 40 20.48 -4.98 -11.10
C GLY A 40 19.12 -4.84 -10.42
N GLN A 41 18.55 -5.97 -10.00
CA GLN A 41 17.43 -6.11 -9.04
C GLN A 41 16.49 -4.88 -8.97
N GLY A 42 15.78 -4.58 -10.06
CA GLY A 42 14.81 -3.50 -10.14
C GLY A 42 13.38 -4.03 -10.09
N MET A 43 12.53 -3.41 -9.27
CA MET A 43 11.09 -3.70 -9.16
C MET A 43 10.44 -3.88 -10.54
N GLY A 44 9.69 -4.97 -10.70
CA GLY A 44 8.90 -5.28 -11.89
C GLY A 44 7.79 -4.26 -12.12
N LEU A 45 8.13 -3.11 -12.72
CA LEU A 45 7.15 -2.31 -13.43
C LEU A 45 6.84 -3.08 -14.72
N ASN A 46 5.58 -3.51 -14.86
CA ASN A 46 5.05 -4.17 -16.06
C ASN A 46 5.69 -3.59 -17.33
N ARG A 47 6.41 -4.45 -18.07
CA ARG A 47 7.12 -4.11 -19.29
C ARG A 47 6.14 -3.58 -20.31
N ILE A 48 6.06 -2.26 -20.44
CA ILE A 48 5.32 -1.66 -21.54
C ILE A 48 6.26 -0.70 -22.25
N ALA A 49 6.85 -1.18 -23.33
CA ALA A 49 7.62 -0.35 -24.24
C ALA A 49 6.70 0.78 -24.73
N LEU A 50 7.08 2.02 -24.41
CA LEU A 50 6.43 3.20 -24.96
C LEU A 50 7.02 3.38 -26.36
N SER A 51 6.30 2.90 -27.38
CA SER A 51 6.76 2.93 -28.78
C SER A 51 6.31 4.19 -29.54
N ASP A 52 5.20 4.81 -29.11
CA ASP A 52 4.60 5.99 -29.77
C ASP A 52 4.28 7.10 -28.76
N THR A 53 4.53 8.35 -29.17
CA THR A 53 4.15 9.58 -28.47
C THR A 53 2.66 9.70 -28.20
N ASN A 54 1.78 9.24 -29.10
CA ASN A 54 0.32 9.27 -28.89
C ASN A 54 -0.09 8.27 -27.79
N VAL A 55 0.46 7.06 -27.84
CA VAL A 55 0.26 6.03 -26.82
C VAL A 55 0.79 6.50 -25.46
N THR A 56 1.94 7.16 -25.45
CA THR A 56 2.54 7.76 -24.25
C THR A 56 1.64 8.83 -23.65
N LEU A 57 1.10 9.74 -24.47
CA LEU A 57 0.20 10.79 -24.01
C LEU A 57 -1.10 10.21 -23.45
N HIS A 58 -1.72 9.25 -24.15
CA HIS A 58 -2.95 8.61 -23.69
C HIS A 58 -2.76 7.92 -22.33
N ARG A 59 -1.66 7.19 -22.15
CA ARG A 59 -1.32 6.52 -20.88
C ARG A 59 -1.07 7.50 -19.75
N LEU A 60 -0.31 8.57 -20.00
CA LEU A 60 -0.07 9.62 -19.01
C LEU A 60 -1.36 10.32 -18.60
N GLN A 61 -2.28 10.53 -19.53
CA GLN A 61 -3.60 11.09 -19.25
C GLN A 61 -4.46 10.15 -18.43
N SER A 62 -4.49 8.85 -18.77
CA SER A 62 -5.19 7.82 -18.01
C SER A 62 -4.68 7.76 -16.56
N LEU A 63 -3.36 7.68 -16.37
CA LEU A 63 -2.75 7.67 -15.04
C LEU A 63 -3.04 8.96 -14.26
N ALA A 64 -2.97 10.11 -14.92
CA ALA A 64 -3.29 11.39 -14.29
C ALA A 64 -4.77 11.46 -13.87
N GLN A 65 -5.66 10.87 -14.65
CA GLN A 65 -7.08 10.79 -14.35
C GLN A 65 -7.34 9.88 -13.15
N SER A 66 -6.77 8.66 -13.13
CA SER A 66 -6.89 7.74 -11.97
C SER A 66 -6.31 8.35 -10.69
N LEU A 67 -5.17 9.04 -10.77
CA LEU A 67 -4.59 9.75 -9.62
C LEU A 67 -5.46 10.93 -9.15
N ARG A 68 -6.15 11.60 -10.07
CA ARG A 68 -7.09 12.70 -9.77
C ARG A 68 -8.34 12.15 -9.09
N GLU A 69 -8.91 11.08 -9.62
CA GLU A 69 -10.07 10.38 -9.04
C GLU A 69 -9.73 9.88 -7.64
N TYR A 70 -8.58 9.22 -7.48
CA TYR A 70 -8.07 8.82 -6.16
C TYR A 70 -7.91 10.00 -5.20
N ARG A 71 -7.35 11.13 -5.64
CA ARG A 71 -7.23 12.34 -4.80
C ARG A 71 -8.57 12.96 -4.44
N ILE A 72 -9.53 12.98 -5.36
CA ILE A 72 -10.89 13.48 -5.10
C ILE A 72 -11.56 12.55 -4.09
N HIS A 73 -11.43 11.25 -4.26
CA HIS A 73 -11.94 10.21 -3.37
C HIS A 73 -11.41 10.36 -1.94
N VAL A 74 -10.07 10.40 -1.78
CA VAL A 74 -9.41 10.59 -0.48
C VAL A 74 -9.79 11.91 0.19
N ARG A 75 -10.05 12.96 -0.59
CA ARG A 75 -10.45 14.28 -0.04
C ARG A 75 -11.93 14.40 0.30
N ARG A 76 -12.83 13.70 -0.40
CA ARG A 76 -14.28 13.84 -0.19
C ARG A 76 -14.85 12.93 0.88
N LYS A 77 -14.21 11.80 1.24
CA LYS A 77 -14.73 10.82 2.23
C LYS A 77 -16.20 10.38 1.99
N THR A 78 -16.74 10.62 0.80
CA THR A 78 -18.12 10.29 0.44
C THR A 78 -18.12 9.75 -0.98
N LEU A 79 -18.63 8.53 -1.11
CA LEU A 79 -19.00 7.91 -2.38
C LEU A 79 -20.04 8.79 -3.09
N PRO A 80 -20.16 8.76 -4.42
CA PRO A 80 -21.46 8.91 -5.04
C PRO A 80 -22.25 7.63 -4.72
N GLY A 81 -22.89 7.61 -3.56
CA GLY A 81 -23.80 6.55 -3.14
C GLY A 81 -25.18 7.14 -2.94
N GLN A 82 -26.20 6.48 -3.49
CA GLN A 82 -27.60 6.74 -3.15
C GLN A 82 -27.76 6.73 -1.62
N SER A 83 -28.49 7.73 -1.12
CA SER A 83 -28.87 7.82 0.30
C SER A 83 -29.79 6.67 0.67
N LEU A 84 -29.48 5.99 1.75
CA LEU A 84 -30.37 5.11 2.49
C LEU A 84 -30.29 5.53 3.96
N ASP A 85 -31.11 6.49 4.36
CA ASP A 85 -31.34 6.81 5.76
C ASP A 85 -31.95 5.59 6.48
N ALA A 86 -31.11 4.77 7.14
CA ALA A 86 -31.54 3.81 8.17
C ALA A 86 -30.36 3.37 9.06
N PRO A 87 -30.59 3.06 10.36
CA PRO A 87 -29.56 2.97 11.37
C PRO A 87 -28.97 1.56 11.49
N GLU A 88 -27.79 1.29 10.94
CA GLU A 88 -27.14 -0.02 11.11
C GLU A 88 -25.62 0.08 11.36
N SER A 89 -25.27 0.47 12.58
CA SER A 89 -23.92 0.34 13.14
C SER A 89 -23.62 -1.08 13.68
N ALA A 90 -24.17 -2.13 13.05
CA ALA A 90 -24.00 -3.53 13.51
C ALA A 90 -23.81 -4.58 12.39
N GLN A 91 -23.65 -4.19 11.12
CA GLN A 91 -23.70 -5.15 10.00
C GLN A 91 -22.36 -5.54 9.35
N PHE A 92 -21.19 -5.15 9.87
CA PHE A 92 -19.92 -5.62 9.30
C PHE A 92 -19.50 -7.03 9.74
N SER A 93 -20.12 -7.59 10.78
CA SER A 93 -19.89 -8.97 11.21
C SER A 93 -20.87 -9.98 10.58
N ASN A 94 -21.94 -9.52 9.93
CA ASN A 94 -23.00 -10.39 9.41
C ASN A 94 -23.10 -10.44 7.87
N ARG A 95 -22.28 -9.67 7.15
CA ARG A 95 -22.17 -9.73 5.68
C ARG A 95 -21.26 -10.86 5.16
N MET A 96 -20.89 -11.81 6.01
CA MET A 96 -20.25 -13.08 5.59
C MET A 96 -21.23 -14.26 5.56
N THR A 97 -22.53 -14.05 5.79
CA THR A 97 -23.53 -15.10 5.76
C THR A 97 -24.60 -14.80 4.71
N THR A 98 -24.64 -15.70 3.72
CA THR A 98 -25.76 -16.00 2.82
C THR A 98 -26.31 -14.84 2.00
N SER A 99 -25.72 -14.63 0.82
CA SER A 99 -26.52 -14.26 -0.35
C SER A 99 -26.91 -15.58 -1.01
N GLU A 100 -28.19 -15.91 -0.98
CA GLU A 100 -28.79 -17.00 -1.74
C GLU A 100 -28.58 -16.69 -3.24
N MET A 101 -27.53 -17.27 -3.82
CA MET A 101 -27.36 -17.41 -5.26
C MET A 101 -27.46 -18.90 -5.56
N GLU A 102 -28.22 -19.17 -6.62
CA GLU A 102 -28.75 -20.44 -7.07
C GLU A 102 -27.75 -21.61 -6.99
N GLU A 103 -28.26 -22.76 -6.56
CA GLU A 103 -27.54 -24.03 -6.38
C GLU A 103 -27.01 -24.56 -7.72
N GLY A 104 -25.81 -24.10 -8.09
CA GLY A 104 -25.01 -24.64 -9.17
C GLY A 104 -23.64 -23.97 -9.21
N ASP A 105 -22.57 -24.72 -8.92
CA ASP A 105 -21.15 -24.31 -9.00
C ASP A 105 -20.57 -23.40 -7.89
N ASN A 106 -21.13 -23.47 -6.67
CA ASN A 106 -20.66 -22.64 -5.55
C ASN A 106 -19.29 -23.05 -4.96
N HIS A 107 -18.78 -24.26 -5.25
CA HIS A 107 -17.55 -24.77 -4.65
C HIS A 107 -16.28 -24.08 -5.16
N GLU A 108 -16.19 -23.78 -6.45
CA GLU A 108 -15.00 -23.13 -7.03
C GLU A 108 -14.83 -21.69 -6.54
N VAL A 109 -15.95 -20.96 -6.41
CA VAL A 109 -15.97 -19.59 -5.88
C VAL A 109 -15.57 -19.59 -4.41
N GLU A 110 -16.11 -20.52 -3.61
CA GLU A 110 -15.79 -20.60 -2.19
C GLU A 110 -14.34 -21.01 -1.95
N ASP A 111 -13.80 -21.94 -2.75
CA ASP A 111 -12.39 -22.33 -2.71
C ASP A 111 -11.46 -21.17 -3.13
N PHE A 112 -11.81 -20.42 -4.19
CA PHE A 112 -11.07 -19.22 -4.58
C PHE A 112 -11.06 -18.18 -3.44
N LEU A 113 -12.21 -17.90 -2.82
CA LEU A 113 -12.29 -16.93 -1.73
C LEU A 113 -11.52 -17.38 -0.49
N ARG A 114 -11.52 -18.67 -0.17
CA ARG A 114 -10.71 -19.23 0.93
C ARG A 114 -9.22 -19.04 0.65
N ASN A 115 -8.77 -19.41 -0.56
CA ASN A 115 -7.38 -19.26 -0.97
C ASN A 115 -6.96 -17.78 -1.01
N TYR A 116 -7.82 -16.90 -1.54
CA TYR A 116 -7.62 -15.46 -1.56
C TYR A 116 -7.46 -14.87 -0.16
N ARG A 117 -8.31 -15.23 0.80
CA ARG A 117 -8.21 -14.72 2.19
C ARG A 117 -6.89 -15.13 2.85
N GLN A 118 -6.44 -16.36 2.62
CA GLN A 118 -5.14 -16.83 3.12
C GLN A 118 -3.99 -16.08 2.44
N LEU A 119 -4.07 -15.91 1.12
CA LEU A 119 -3.11 -15.16 0.32
C LEU A 119 -2.99 -13.71 0.81
N PHE A 120 -4.11 -13.05 1.05
CA PHE A 120 -4.17 -11.67 1.55
C PHE A 120 -3.41 -11.51 2.86
N LEU A 121 -3.64 -12.41 3.82
CA LEU A 121 -2.95 -12.39 5.11
C LEU A 121 -1.46 -12.72 5.00
N ALA A 122 -1.08 -13.61 4.08
CA ALA A 122 0.31 -13.94 3.80
C ALA A 122 1.05 -12.76 3.17
N CYS A 123 0.46 -12.11 2.16
CA CYS A 123 0.99 -10.90 1.54
C CYS A 123 1.15 -9.76 2.55
N LEU A 124 0.19 -9.60 3.46
CA LEU A 124 0.28 -8.60 4.53
C LEU A 124 1.45 -8.88 5.47
N ASP A 125 1.61 -10.12 5.94
CA ASP A 125 2.72 -10.50 6.82
C ASP A 125 4.08 -10.29 6.17
N GLU A 126 4.19 -10.68 4.91
CA GLU A 126 5.41 -10.56 4.14
C GLU A 126 5.75 -9.10 3.84
N ALA A 127 4.76 -8.29 3.45
CA ALA A 127 4.94 -6.85 3.27
C ALA A 127 5.42 -6.17 4.57
N ILE A 128 4.81 -6.53 5.71
CA ILE A 128 5.23 -6.04 7.03
C ILE A 128 6.67 -6.45 7.32
N ALA A 129 7.00 -7.73 7.16
CA ALA A 129 8.34 -8.25 7.44
C ALA A 129 9.40 -7.58 6.55
N THR A 130 9.15 -7.48 5.25
CA THR A 130 10.04 -6.85 4.28
C THR A 130 10.28 -5.38 4.62
N VAL A 131 9.21 -4.62 4.91
CA VAL A 131 9.34 -3.18 5.22
C VAL A 131 10.04 -2.96 6.56
N ILE A 132 9.71 -3.74 7.59
CA ILE A 132 10.40 -3.67 8.90
C ILE A 132 11.88 -4.02 8.73
N ASN A 133 12.21 -5.08 8.00
CA ASN A 133 13.59 -5.48 7.75
C ASN A 133 14.38 -4.41 7.01
N ARG A 134 13.82 -3.89 5.90
CA ARG A 134 14.42 -2.79 5.13
C ARG A 134 14.69 -1.57 6.00
N LYS A 135 13.78 -1.26 6.94
CA LYS A 135 13.91 -0.14 7.86
C LYS A 135 14.97 -0.37 8.93
N VAL A 136 15.01 -1.57 9.53
CA VAL A 136 16.04 -1.96 10.50
C VAL A 136 17.42 -1.96 9.86
N GLN A 137 17.59 -2.55 8.68
CA GLN A 137 18.86 -2.54 7.94
C GLN A 137 19.31 -1.12 7.60
N LYS A 138 18.39 -0.24 7.17
CA LYS A 138 18.70 1.17 6.90
C LYS A 138 19.14 1.90 8.17
N LEU A 139 18.57 1.56 9.32
CA LEU A 139 18.98 2.09 10.61
C LEU A 139 20.29 1.47 11.08
N GLY A 140 20.57 0.19 10.81
CA GLY A 140 21.73 -0.56 11.33
C GLY A 140 23.04 -0.45 10.53
N LYS A 141 23.13 0.39 9.49
CA LYS A 141 24.28 0.39 8.54
C LYS A 141 25.68 0.54 9.18
N ASN A 142 25.80 1.09 10.39
CA ASN A 142 27.06 1.17 11.16
C ASN A 142 26.80 0.83 12.64
N LYS A 143 27.79 0.32 13.38
CA LYS A 143 27.69 -0.07 14.82
C LYS A 143 27.03 0.98 15.73
N ALA A 144 27.29 2.28 15.52
CA ALA A 144 26.66 3.34 16.31
C ALA A 144 25.13 3.48 16.07
N LYS A 145 24.63 2.94 14.95
CA LYS A 145 23.22 2.98 14.56
C LYS A 145 22.50 1.64 14.72
N GLU A 146 23.21 0.57 15.07
CA GLU A 146 22.64 -0.74 15.40
C GLU A 146 21.62 -0.63 16.55
N LYS A 147 22.00 0.08 17.62
CA LYS A 147 21.09 0.45 18.72
C LYS A 147 19.84 1.21 18.25
N ARG A 148 19.88 1.89 17.11
CA ARG A 148 18.73 2.61 16.55
C ARG A 148 17.74 1.66 15.87
N GLY A 149 18.21 0.55 15.29
CA GLY A 149 17.37 -0.52 14.77
C GLY A 149 16.60 -1.23 15.89
N GLU A 150 17.29 -1.57 16.97
CA GLU A 150 16.68 -2.16 18.18
C GLU A 150 15.63 -1.22 18.79
N ARG A 151 16.00 0.06 19.01
CA ARG A 151 15.05 1.07 19.51
C ARG A 151 13.84 1.22 18.61
N PHE A 152 13.99 1.09 17.30
CA PHE A 152 12.87 1.11 16.36
C PHE A 152 11.93 -0.06 16.59
N LEU A 153 12.46 -1.29 16.70
CA LEU A 153 11.69 -2.51 16.97
C LEU A 153 10.95 -2.43 18.31
N THR A 154 11.63 -2.00 19.38
CA THR A 154 11.01 -1.81 20.69
C THR A 154 9.93 -0.74 20.64
N ALA A 155 10.20 0.41 20.01
CA ALA A 155 9.23 1.49 19.92
C ALA A 155 7.97 1.09 19.15
N ILE A 156 8.10 0.36 18.04
CA ILE A 156 6.93 -0.07 17.27
C ILE A 156 6.10 -1.11 18.03
N GLN A 157 6.75 -1.99 18.79
CA GLN A 157 6.09 -2.97 19.65
C GLN A 157 5.29 -2.27 20.77
N LEU A 158 5.90 -1.32 21.46
CA LEU A 158 5.25 -0.53 22.52
C LEU A 158 4.09 0.32 21.95
N TYR A 159 4.27 0.86 20.75
CA TYR A 159 3.21 1.60 20.07
C TYR A 159 2.00 0.70 19.75
N CYS A 160 2.22 -0.52 19.26
CA CYS A 160 1.13 -1.47 19.02
C CYS A 160 0.40 -1.88 20.32
N GLN A 161 1.09 -1.84 21.46
CA GLN A 161 0.50 -2.06 22.79
C GLN A 161 -0.30 -0.85 23.32
N GLY A 162 -0.41 0.23 22.55
CA GLY A 162 -1.20 1.40 22.93
C GLY A 162 -0.45 2.47 23.71
N GLN A 163 0.87 2.37 23.80
CA GLN A 163 1.67 3.39 24.48
C GLN A 163 1.83 4.64 23.61
N THR A 164 1.73 5.81 24.24
CA THR A 164 1.93 7.11 23.56
C THR A 164 3.42 7.35 23.30
N MET A 165 3.74 8.19 22.30
CA MET A 165 5.13 8.55 21.98
C MET A 165 5.89 9.13 23.17
N ALA A 166 5.21 9.91 24.02
CA ALA A 166 5.75 10.45 25.25
C ALA A 166 6.12 9.37 26.27
N LYS A 167 5.34 8.29 26.38
CA LYS A 167 5.66 7.14 27.26
C LYS A 167 6.76 6.25 26.68
N ILE A 168 6.80 6.11 25.35
CA ILE A 168 7.80 5.27 24.66
C ILE A 168 9.19 5.91 24.75
N ALA A 169 9.31 7.23 24.61
CA ALA A 169 10.59 7.93 24.56
C ALA A 169 11.58 7.50 25.67
N PRO A 170 11.23 7.60 26.97
CA PRO A 170 12.17 7.21 28.03
C PRO A 170 12.51 5.71 28.01
N GLN A 171 11.60 4.84 27.58
CA GLN A 171 11.82 3.38 27.53
C GLN A 171 12.85 2.97 26.48
N ILE A 172 13.04 3.78 25.44
CA ILE A 172 14.05 3.53 24.38
C ILE A 172 15.25 4.48 24.47
N GLY A 173 15.41 5.18 25.60
CA GLY A 173 16.53 6.09 25.85
C GLY A 173 16.48 7.38 25.00
N TYR A 174 15.28 7.87 24.72
CA TYR A 174 15.03 9.20 24.14
C TYR A 174 14.40 10.11 25.18
N GLU A 175 14.75 11.40 25.12
CA GLU A 175 14.26 12.41 26.06
C GLU A 175 12.94 13.01 25.60
N ARG A 176 12.67 12.96 24.29
CA ARG A 176 11.54 13.66 23.69
C ARG A 176 10.70 12.78 22.78
N GLN A 177 9.39 13.01 22.80
CA GLN A 177 8.42 12.29 21.97
C GLN A 177 8.59 12.47 20.46
N ASP A 178 9.14 13.62 20.03
CA ASP A 178 9.38 13.89 18.62
C ASP A 178 10.47 12.97 18.05
N GLN A 179 11.47 12.61 18.86
CA GLN A 179 12.49 11.63 18.48
C GLN A 179 11.88 10.26 18.17
N VAL A 180 10.87 9.82 18.93
CA VAL A 180 10.12 8.59 18.68
C VAL A 180 9.30 8.72 17.39
N THR A 181 8.66 9.87 17.17
CA THR A 181 7.89 10.15 15.95
C THR A 181 8.77 10.07 14.70
N TYR A 182 9.97 10.66 14.74
CA TYR A 182 10.95 10.59 13.67
C TYR A 182 11.61 9.22 13.51
N LEU A 183 11.69 8.43 14.58
CA LEU A 183 12.18 7.05 14.51
C LEU A 183 11.15 6.14 13.84
N LEU A 184 9.89 6.21 14.28
CA LEU A 184 8.83 5.34 13.78
C LEU A 184 8.32 5.75 12.41
N LYS A 185 8.19 7.06 12.12
CA LYS A 185 7.61 7.58 10.86
C LYS A 185 6.40 6.76 10.41
N LEU A 186 5.39 6.68 11.27
CA LEU A 186 4.28 5.73 11.11
C LEU A 186 3.51 5.91 9.80
N LYS A 187 3.38 7.16 9.33
CA LYS A 187 2.77 7.45 8.02
C LYS A 187 3.55 6.82 6.87
N ASP A 188 4.87 7.02 6.86
CA ASP A 188 5.76 6.46 5.85
C ASP A 188 5.75 4.93 5.94
N LEU A 189 5.80 4.38 7.17
CA LEU A 189 5.72 2.94 7.40
C LEU A 189 4.45 2.33 6.79
N ARG A 190 3.27 2.89 7.06
CA ARG A 190 2.01 2.41 6.48
C ARG A 190 2.00 2.53 4.96
N THR A 191 2.56 3.61 4.44
CA THR A 191 2.66 3.85 2.99
C THR A 191 3.56 2.80 2.33
N ASP A 192 4.70 2.49 2.93
CA ASP A 192 5.64 1.48 2.45
C ASP A 192 5.00 0.08 2.49
N ILE A 193 4.32 -0.28 3.60
CA ILE A 193 3.59 -1.56 3.71
C ILE A 193 2.49 -1.64 2.66
N ARG A 194 1.74 -0.56 2.41
CA ARG A 194 0.70 -0.50 1.39
C ARG A 194 1.26 -0.82 0.00
N HIS A 195 2.36 -0.20 -0.38
CA HIS A 195 2.97 -0.40 -1.69
C HIS A 195 3.52 -1.82 -1.84
N GLU A 196 4.24 -2.31 -0.85
CA GLU A 196 4.79 -3.67 -0.86
C GLU A 196 3.67 -4.73 -0.90
N MET A 197 2.61 -4.53 -0.11
CA MET A 197 1.45 -5.42 -0.08
C MET A 197 0.71 -5.44 -1.43
N LEU A 198 0.48 -4.27 -2.04
CA LEU A 198 -0.18 -4.20 -3.35
C LEU A 198 0.63 -4.91 -4.43
N SER A 199 1.96 -4.74 -4.42
CA SER A 199 2.84 -5.45 -5.35
C SER A 199 2.70 -6.96 -5.19
N LEU A 200 2.88 -7.47 -3.97
CA LEU A 200 2.80 -8.91 -3.68
C LEU A 200 1.43 -9.51 -3.96
N LEU A 201 0.37 -8.77 -3.63
CA LEU A 201 -1.00 -9.25 -3.78
C LEU A 201 -1.42 -9.28 -5.25
N SER A 202 -1.05 -8.27 -6.04
CA SER A 202 -1.38 -8.22 -7.47
C SER A 202 -0.72 -9.39 -8.22
N ASP A 203 0.59 -9.59 -8.01
CA ASP A 203 1.34 -10.69 -8.64
C ASP A 203 0.74 -12.08 -8.32
N ARG A 204 0.39 -12.29 -7.04
CA ARG A 204 -0.13 -13.57 -6.57
C ARG A 204 -1.59 -13.82 -6.94
N VAL A 205 -2.42 -12.79 -6.94
CA VAL A 205 -3.82 -12.90 -7.38
C VAL A 205 -3.89 -13.18 -8.87
N GLN A 206 -3.01 -12.57 -9.68
CA GLN A 206 -2.88 -12.91 -11.09
C GLN A 206 -2.48 -14.37 -11.29
N THR A 207 -1.50 -14.86 -10.51
CA THR A 207 -1.09 -16.27 -10.55
C THR A 207 -2.22 -17.21 -10.14
N LEU A 208 -3.01 -16.85 -9.11
CA LEU A 208 -4.17 -17.60 -8.68
C LEU A 208 -5.25 -17.61 -9.77
N ALA A 209 -5.55 -16.45 -10.37
CA ALA A 209 -6.59 -16.31 -11.40
C ALA A 209 -6.28 -17.08 -12.69
N GLN A 210 -4.99 -17.25 -13.04
CA GLN A 210 -4.56 -18.11 -14.15
C GLN A 210 -4.95 -19.58 -13.97
N GLN A 211 -5.16 -20.06 -12.74
CA GLN A 211 -5.59 -21.44 -12.48
C GLN A 211 -7.07 -21.66 -12.81
N PHE A 212 -7.85 -20.59 -12.91
CA PHE A 212 -9.30 -20.65 -13.09
C PHE A 212 -9.75 -20.09 -14.45
N ARG A 213 -8.87 -19.50 -15.28
CA ARG A 213 -9.26 -18.87 -16.57
C ARG A 213 -8.19 -18.87 -17.68
N ASP A 214 -8.71 -18.73 -18.91
CA ASP A 214 -7.97 -18.59 -20.18
C ASP A 214 -7.20 -17.24 -20.26
N PRO A 215 -5.89 -17.20 -20.57
CA PRO A 215 -5.03 -16.01 -20.49
C PRO A 215 -5.51 -14.77 -21.24
N ASN A 216 -6.28 -14.94 -22.32
CA ASN A 216 -6.75 -13.84 -23.16
C ASN A 216 -7.90 -13.02 -22.52
N GLN A 217 -8.61 -13.57 -21.53
CA GLN A 217 -9.67 -12.86 -20.80
C GLN A 217 -9.15 -12.10 -19.57
N LEU A 218 -7.90 -12.35 -19.15
CA LEU A 218 -7.32 -11.76 -17.93
C LEU A 218 -7.01 -10.27 -18.08
N HIS A 219 -6.62 -9.78 -19.26
CA HIS A 219 -6.04 -8.43 -19.35
C HIS A 219 -7.00 -7.26 -19.05
N ALA A 220 -8.28 -7.39 -19.41
CA ALA A 220 -9.30 -6.41 -19.02
C ALA A 220 -9.69 -6.54 -17.54
N LEU A 221 -9.60 -7.75 -16.99
CA LEU A 221 -9.84 -8.05 -15.59
C LEU A 221 -8.68 -7.59 -14.71
N ASP A 222 -7.44 -7.57 -15.21
CA ASP A 222 -6.25 -7.11 -14.47
C ASP A 222 -6.47 -5.70 -13.90
N ILE A 223 -7.03 -4.78 -14.70
CA ILE A 223 -7.31 -3.40 -14.27
C ILE A 223 -8.38 -3.38 -13.15
N GLN A 224 -9.40 -4.23 -13.27
CA GLN A 224 -10.48 -4.31 -12.27
C GLN A 224 -10.00 -4.96 -10.98
N ILE A 225 -9.17 -6.00 -11.10
CA ILE A 225 -8.52 -6.69 -9.98
C ILE A 225 -7.60 -5.69 -9.27
N ASP A 226 -6.68 -5.04 -9.98
CA ASP A 226 -5.77 -4.05 -9.38
C ASP A 226 -6.52 -2.92 -8.67
N SER A 227 -7.62 -2.44 -9.26
CA SER A 227 -8.49 -1.43 -8.63
C SER A 227 -9.14 -1.95 -7.35
N ALA A 228 -9.74 -3.14 -7.39
CA ALA A 228 -10.41 -3.74 -6.24
C ALA A 228 -9.43 -4.07 -5.10
N LEU A 229 -8.25 -4.61 -5.43
CA LEU A 229 -7.16 -4.84 -4.48
C LEU A 229 -6.69 -3.50 -3.88
N GLY A 230 -6.54 -2.47 -4.73
CA GLY A 230 -6.21 -1.10 -4.35
C GLY A 230 -7.15 -0.53 -3.29
N GLU A 231 -8.45 -0.68 -3.50
CA GLU A 231 -9.49 -0.24 -2.56
C GLU A 231 -9.45 -1.02 -1.25
N GLN A 232 -9.35 -2.35 -1.31
CA GLN A 232 -9.32 -3.18 -0.10
C GLN A 232 -8.10 -2.88 0.78
N VAL A 233 -6.92 -2.75 0.18
CA VAL A 233 -5.71 -2.39 0.92
C VAL A 233 -5.79 -0.94 1.44
N ALA A 234 -6.38 -0.01 0.68
CA ALA A 234 -6.60 1.35 1.17
C ALA A 234 -7.51 1.37 2.40
N GLU A 235 -8.61 0.61 2.39
CA GLU A 235 -9.52 0.52 3.52
C GLU A 235 -8.83 -0.06 4.77
N LEU A 236 -8.00 -1.08 4.60
CA LEU A 236 -7.17 -1.66 5.66
C LEU A 236 -6.26 -0.58 6.30
N MET A 237 -5.59 0.23 5.48
CA MET A 237 -4.69 1.29 5.96
C MET A 237 -5.45 2.45 6.61
N ASP A 238 -6.64 2.79 6.12
CA ASP A 238 -7.48 3.85 6.67
C ASP A 238 -8.10 3.44 8.01
N LYS A 239 -8.50 2.17 8.17
CA LYS A 239 -8.93 1.63 9.48
C LYS A 239 -7.80 1.73 10.51
N ALA A 240 -6.58 1.31 10.14
CA ALA A 240 -5.43 1.43 11.03
C ALA A 240 -5.08 2.90 11.35
N THR A 241 -5.20 3.80 10.37
CA THR A 241 -4.93 5.23 10.58
C THR A 241 -5.94 5.86 11.53
N ARG A 242 -7.25 5.59 11.34
CA ARG A 242 -8.31 6.08 12.22
C ARG A 242 -8.12 5.60 13.66
N GLU A 243 -7.87 4.31 13.82
CA GLU A 243 -7.60 3.73 15.14
C GLU A 243 -6.39 4.39 15.81
N ALA A 244 -5.29 4.57 15.08
CA ALA A 244 -4.09 5.23 15.58
C ALA A 244 -4.33 6.69 16.04
N THR A 245 -5.29 7.39 15.44
CA THR A 245 -5.65 8.77 15.81
C THR A 245 -6.68 8.85 16.93
N GLU A 246 -7.58 7.87 17.03
CA GLU A 246 -8.71 7.88 17.96
C GLU A 246 -8.42 7.12 19.26
N ALA A 247 -7.44 6.20 19.25
CA ALA A 247 -7.11 5.38 20.40
C ALA A 247 -6.69 6.22 21.62
N ARG A 248 -7.52 6.18 22.66
CA ARG A 248 -7.23 6.77 23.97
C ARG A 248 -6.69 5.68 24.90
N ASN A 249 -5.37 5.46 24.85
CA ASN A 249 -4.62 4.58 25.77
C ASN A 249 -5.11 3.12 25.82
N GLY A 250 -5.07 2.42 24.69
CA GLY A 250 -5.33 0.98 24.62
C GLY A 250 -4.61 0.33 23.44
N PRO A 251 -4.40 -1.01 23.46
CA PRO A 251 -3.71 -1.70 22.39
C PRO A 251 -4.44 -1.53 21.07
N LEU A 252 -3.67 -1.37 19.99
CA LEU A 252 -4.20 -1.23 18.64
C LEU A 252 -4.65 -2.61 18.14
N LYS A 253 -5.92 -2.70 17.74
CA LYS A 253 -6.64 -3.92 17.36
C LYS A 253 -6.91 -4.02 15.87
N SER A 254 -6.67 -2.99 15.06
CA SER A 254 -6.78 -3.14 13.61
C SER A 254 -5.85 -4.25 13.12
N LEU A 255 -6.31 -4.93 12.06
CA LEU A 255 -5.60 -6.07 11.50
C LEU A 255 -4.11 -5.75 11.24
N LEU A 256 -3.80 -4.57 10.70
CA LEU A 256 -2.42 -4.14 10.48
C LEU A 256 -1.57 -4.20 11.75
N TYR A 257 -2.01 -3.60 12.86
CA TYR A 257 -1.23 -3.55 14.09
C TYR A 257 -1.17 -4.89 14.82
N GLN A 258 -2.22 -5.70 14.70
CA GLN A 258 -2.20 -7.09 15.16
C GLN A 258 -1.11 -7.88 14.42
N ARG A 259 -1.08 -7.81 13.08
CA ARG A 259 -0.09 -8.53 12.27
C ARG A 259 1.33 -8.01 12.49
N ILE A 260 1.52 -6.69 12.61
CA ILE A 260 2.81 -6.10 13.02
C ILE A 260 3.28 -6.70 14.36
N SER A 261 2.39 -6.78 15.35
CA SER A 261 2.72 -7.36 16.66
C SER A 261 3.09 -8.84 16.56
N VAL A 262 2.42 -9.61 15.69
CA VAL A 262 2.78 -11.02 15.44
C VAL A 262 4.16 -11.13 14.79
N CYS A 263 4.45 -10.34 13.76
CA CYS A 263 5.74 -10.32 13.09
C CYS A 263 6.89 -9.96 14.05
N LEU A 264 6.69 -8.97 14.91
CA LEU A 264 7.69 -8.53 15.90
C LEU A 264 7.97 -9.58 16.98
N LYS A 265 6.94 -10.31 17.45
CA LYS A 265 7.12 -11.44 18.38
C LYS A 265 7.92 -12.59 17.78
N ARG A 266 7.86 -12.78 16.46
CA ARG A 266 8.70 -13.77 15.77
C ARG A 266 10.16 -13.30 15.71
N TRP A 267 10.38 -12.01 15.50
CA TRP A 267 11.72 -11.41 15.50
C TRP A 267 12.42 -11.50 16.85
N SER A 268 11.72 -11.31 17.97
CA SER A 268 12.33 -11.42 19.31
C SER A 268 12.72 -12.84 19.71
N LYS A 269 12.33 -13.86 18.92
CA LYS A 269 12.62 -15.28 19.17
C LYS A 269 13.76 -15.82 18.31
N VAL A 270 14.30 -15.04 17.38
CA VAL A 270 15.46 -15.43 16.59
C VAL A 270 16.71 -15.04 17.39
N PRO A 271 17.50 -15.98 17.93
CA PRO A 271 18.77 -15.65 18.57
C PRO A 271 19.71 -15.01 17.54
N ALA A 272 20.41 -13.96 17.96
CA ALA A 272 21.42 -13.24 17.19
C ALA A 272 22.63 -14.14 16.84
#